data_AF-A0A0J1DN70-F1
#
_entry.id   AF-A0A0J1DN70-F1
#
_cell.length_a   1.000
_cell.length_b   1.000
_cell.length_c   1.000
_cell.angle_alpha   90.00
_cell.angle_beta   90.00
_cell.angle_gamma   90.00
#
_symmetry.space_group_name_H-M   'P 1'
#
loop_
_entity.id
_entity.type
_entity.pdbx_description
1 polymer ?
#
loop_
_entity_poly.entity_id
_entity_poly.type
_entity_poly.pdbx_seq_one_letter_code
_entity_poly.pdbx_strand_id
1 'polypeptide(L)'
;MRRYNHRINERARLETWERERQAAGEGIYAAALIPGKDGGLGLENARLLVLADLYRRLAVKNTGNPALGYWGDLRLDAREEARQLGLLLTPEAEAVPTLCVEARDYAYLSRSRPRAKTLVCGRLFGTEGLSITFLLLDFGADAIRIALLFQGPPQKDLRFNPELLGGAFRFVQRLWRLGQTAAPGREEGIKELRAEATQRLEGGKPHTALAALMGFASKLHQPTTSTVTGLAGLVAPFAPFVAGTLLDSLAIAPFQDDQGWNNGRADG
;
A
#
# COMPACT_ATOMS: atom_id res chain seq x y z
N MET A 1 -20.30 13.40 7.59
CA MET A 1 -19.39 12.41 6.97
C MET A 1 -18.20 12.18 7.88
N ARG A 2 -17.87 10.93 8.22
CA ARG A 2 -16.78 10.61 9.18
C ARG A 2 -15.42 10.73 8.49
N ARG A 3 -14.43 11.34 9.16
CA ARG A 3 -13.03 11.35 8.67
C ARG A 3 -12.41 9.97 8.79
N TYR A 4 -11.43 9.64 7.95
CA TYR A 4 -10.67 8.40 8.09
C TYR A 4 -9.74 8.53 9.29
N ASN A 5 -9.96 7.69 10.30
CA ASN A 5 -9.09 7.60 11.48
C ASN A 5 -8.06 6.50 11.23
N HIS A 6 -6.89 6.88 10.72
CA HIS A 6 -5.84 5.93 10.35
C HIS A 6 -5.43 5.06 11.53
N ARG A 7 -5.26 5.63 12.73
CA ARG A 7 -4.85 4.87 13.93
C ARG A 7 -5.75 3.69 14.25
N ILE A 8 -7.07 3.87 14.15
CA ILE A 8 -8.03 2.80 14.45
C ILE A 8 -8.11 1.80 13.29
N ASN A 9 -8.25 2.31 12.05
CA ASN A 9 -8.46 1.45 10.89
C ASN A 9 -7.22 0.61 10.54
N GLU A 10 -6.03 1.22 10.60
CA GLU A 10 -4.77 0.54 10.31
C GLU A 10 -4.47 -0.53 11.37
N ARG A 11 -4.67 -0.24 12.66
CA ARG A 11 -4.50 -1.22 13.75
C ARG A 11 -5.40 -2.43 13.59
N ALA A 12 -6.71 -2.22 13.39
CA ALA A 12 -7.66 -3.31 13.21
C ALA A 12 -7.31 -4.19 11.99
N ARG A 13 -6.80 -3.57 10.93
CA ARG A 13 -6.34 -4.27 9.73
C ARG A 13 -5.07 -5.09 9.98
N LEU A 14 -4.09 -4.54 10.70
CA LEU A 14 -2.86 -5.26 11.06
C LEU A 14 -3.18 -6.54 11.84
N GLU A 15 -4.04 -6.46 12.86
CA GLU A 15 -4.44 -7.62 13.67
C GLU A 15 -5.07 -8.72 12.80
N THR A 16 -5.87 -8.35 11.80
CA THR A 16 -6.46 -9.30 10.85
C THR A 16 -5.41 -9.92 9.94
N TRP A 17 -4.53 -9.13 9.34
CA TRP A 17 -3.50 -9.66 8.45
C TRP A 17 -2.48 -10.54 9.17
N GLU A 18 -2.18 -10.26 10.43
CA GLU A 18 -1.29 -11.11 11.25
C GLU A 18 -1.89 -12.50 11.48
N ARG A 19 -3.22 -12.59 11.65
CA ARG A 19 -3.92 -13.88 11.73
C ARG A 19 -3.92 -14.60 10.36
N GLU A 20 -4.16 -13.87 9.28
CA GLU A 20 -4.22 -14.41 7.91
C GLU A 20 -2.85 -14.83 7.36
N ARG A 21 -1.75 -14.30 7.91
CA ARG A 21 -0.37 -14.57 7.49
C ARG A 21 -0.02 -16.07 7.50
N GLN A 22 -0.74 -16.90 8.26
CA GLN A 22 -0.49 -18.35 8.32
C GLN A 22 -0.85 -19.10 7.02
N ALA A 23 -1.65 -18.52 6.13
CA ALA A 23 -1.95 -19.08 4.81
C ALA A 23 -0.98 -18.54 3.74
N ALA A 24 0.30 -18.90 3.84
CA ALA A 24 1.34 -18.42 2.93
C ALA A 24 1.13 -18.96 1.50
N GLY A 25 1.14 -18.05 0.52
CA GLY A 25 1.22 -18.42 -0.90
C GLY A 25 2.65 -18.75 -1.32
N GLU A 26 2.80 -19.21 -2.57
CA GLU A 26 4.12 -19.51 -3.12
C GLU A 26 4.89 -18.23 -3.47
N GLY A 27 6.19 -18.25 -3.19
CA GLY A 27 7.14 -17.20 -3.57
C GLY A 27 7.46 -16.19 -2.47
N ILE A 28 8.57 -15.47 -2.67
CA ILE A 28 9.03 -14.43 -1.76
C ILE A 28 9.54 -13.23 -2.55
N TYR A 29 9.22 -12.04 -2.06
CA TYR A 29 9.74 -10.78 -2.53
C TYR A 29 10.59 -10.21 -1.40
N ALA A 30 11.73 -9.62 -1.71
CA ALA A 30 12.67 -9.17 -0.69
C ALA A 30 13.21 -7.77 -0.96
N ALA A 31 13.70 -7.12 0.09
CA ALA A 31 14.54 -5.94 -0.06
C ALA A 31 15.92 -6.16 0.61
N ALA A 32 16.99 -5.78 -0.07
CA ALA A 32 18.32 -5.71 0.51
C ALA A 32 18.51 -4.36 1.20
N LEU A 33 18.63 -4.39 2.53
CA LEU A 33 18.66 -3.20 3.36
C LEU A 33 20.05 -2.57 3.38
N ILE A 34 20.05 -1.25 3.48
CA ILE A 34 21.23 -0.42 3.65
C ILE A 34 21.58 -0.38 5.15
N PRO A 35 22.87 -0.43 5.53
CA PRO A 35 23.29 -0.25 6.92
C PRO A 35 22.76 1.07 7.49
N GLY A 36 21.92 0.97 8.52
CA GLY A 36 21.39 2.13 9.24
C GLY A 36 22.46 2.77 10.13
N LYS A 37 22.36 4.09 10.32
CA LYS A 37 23.13 4.82 11.34
C LYS A 37 22.37 4.94 12.67
N ASP A 38 21.03 4.89 12.60
CA ASP A 38 20.10 5.10 13.71
C ASP A 38 19.36 3.80 14.07
N GLY A 39 18.72 3.75 15.25
CA GLY A 39 18.03 2.54 15.72
C GLY A 39 16.76 2.15 14.96
N GLY A 40 16.15 3.08 14.21
CA GLY A 40 14.89 2.89 13.47
C GLY A 40 15.06 2.46 12.00
N LEU A 41 13.95 2.26 11.29
CA LEU A 41 13.92 1.76 9.91
C LEU A 41 14.57 2.74 8.93
N GLY A 42 14.37 4.05 9.12
CA GLY A 42 14.81 5.09 8.17
C GLY A 42 14.02 5.07 6.87
N LEU A 43 13.80 6.25 6.27
CA LEU A 43 12.95 6.38 5.08
C LEU A 43 13.51 5.68 3.83
N GLU A 44 14.84 5.56 3.72
CA GLU A 44 15.46 4.89 2.58
C GLU A 44 15.18 3.38 2.58
N ASN A 45 15.40 2.68 3.70
CA ASN A 45 15.04 1.27 3.84
C ASN A 45 13.52 1.07 3.82
N ALA A 46 12.73 1.98 4.41
CA ALA A 46 11.28 1.94 4.29
C ALA A 46 10.83 1.97 2.81
N ARG A 47 11.45 2.82 1.98
CA ARG A 47 11.17 2.87 0.54
C ARG A 47 11.50 1.55 -0.18
N LEU A 48 12.63 0.92 0.14
CA LEU A 48 13.03 -0.36 -0.46
C LEU A 48 12.02 -1.47 -0.10
N LEU A 49 11.61 -1.55 1.17
CA LEU A 49 10.61 -2.51 1.64
C LEU A 49 9.23 -2.24 1.02
N VAL A 50 8.80 -0.98 0.94
CA VAL A 50 7.51 -0.59 0.34
C VAL A 50 7.48 -0.92 -1.16
N LEU A 51 8.59 -0.74 -1.87
CA LEU A 51 8.70 -1.17 -3.27
C LEU A 51 8.63 -2.69 -3.41
N ALA A 52 9.33 -3.44 -2.55
CA ALA A 52 9.26 -4.90 -2.55
C ALA A 52 7.83 -5.39 -2.28
N ASP A 53 7.16 -4.80 -1.28
CA ASP A 53 5.78 -5.12 -0.92
C ASP A 53 4.77 -4.70 -2.00
N LEU A 54 5.00 -3.60 -2.72
CA LEU A 54 4.18 -3.20 -3.86
C LEU A 54 4.13 -4.30 -4.91
N TYR A 55 5.30 -4.77 -5.36
CA TYR A 55 5.38 -5.83 -6.38
C TYR A 55 4.88 -7.18 -5.86
N ARG A 56 5.13 -7.48 -4.58
CA ARG A 56 4.55 -8.65 -3.89
C ARG A 56 3.03 -8.65 -3.95
N ARG A 57 2.39 -7.51 -3.61
CA ARG A 57 0.93 -7.34 -3.63
C ARG A 57 0.35 -7.41 -5.04
N LEU A 58 1.10 -6.95 -6.05
CA LEU A 58 0.70 -7.09 -7.46
C LEU A 58 0.72 -8.54 -7.95
N ALA A 59 1.62 -9.37 -7.40
CA ALA A 59 1.72 -10.79 -7.74
C ALA A 59 0.60 -11.66 -7.13
N VAL A 60 -0.13 -11.14 -6.12
CA VAL A 60 -1.09 -11.94 -5.35
C VAL A 60 -2.13 -12.65 -6.21
N LYS A 61 -2.58 -12.01 -7.29
CA LYS A 61 -3.56 -12.58 -8.22
C LYS A 61 -3.09 -13.87 -8.90
N ASN A 62 -1.77 -14.07 -9.02
CA ASN A 62 -1.18 -15.15 -9.79
C ASN A 62 -0.55 -16.24 -8.89
N THR A 63 -0.12 -15.90 -7.67
CA THR A 63 0.72 -16.78 -6.84
C THR A 63 0.25 -16.91 -5.38
N GLY A 64 -0.96 -16.42 -5.04
CA GLY A 64 -1.48 -16.46 -3.66
C GLY A 64 -1.00 -15.28 -2.82
N ASN A 65 -0.60 -15.46 -1.56
CA ASN A 65 -0.03 -14.38 -0.73
C ASN A 65 1.48 -14.59 -0.51
N PRO A 66 2.36 -14.17 -1.46
CA PRO A 66 3.80 -14.36 -1.31
C PRO A 66 4.34 -13.67 -0.07
N ALA A 67 5.42 -14.22 0.50
CA ALA A 67 6.09 -13.64 1.64
C ALA A 67 6.85 -12.34 1.28
N LEU A 68 7.03 -11.47 2.27
CA LEU A 68 7.92 -10.31 2.19
C LEU A 68 9.13 -10.55 3.09
N GLY A 69 10.30 -10.76 2.51
CA GLY A 69 11.55 -10.92 3.25
C GLY A 69 12.44 -9.68 3.17
N TYR A 70 13.60 -9.77 3.80
CA TYR A 70 14.66 -8.77 3.67
C TYR A 70 16.04 -9.43 3.83
N TRP A 71 17.09 -8.71 3.45
CA TRP A 71 18.48 -9.09 3.71
C TRP A 71 19.20 -7.92 4.37
N GLY A 72 20.10 -8.21 5.32
CA GLY A 72 20.74 -7.20 6.16
C GLY A 72 20.17 -7.16 7.57
N ASP A 73 20.75 -6.34 8.43
CA ASP A 73 20.31 -6.24 9.83
C ASP A 73 19.13 -5.27 9.98
N LEU A 74 18.15 -5.67 10.77
CA LEU A 74 16.98 -4.87 11.11
C LEU A 74 16.64 -5.07 12.58
N ARG A 75 16.90 -4.04 13.38
CA ARG A 75 16.66 -4.00 14.83
C ARG A 75 15.17 -4.13 15.15
N LEU A 76 14.86 -4.50 16.39
CA LEU A 76 13.48 -4.74 16.83
C LEU A 76 12.57 -3.52 16.59
N ASP A 77 13.02 -2.32 16.96
CA ASP A 77 12.24 -1.08 16.79
C ASP A 77 11.95 -0.80 15.31
N ALA A 78 12.94 -1.00 14.44
CA ALA A 78 12.79 -0.85 13.00
C ALA A 78 11.84 -1.90 12.39
N ARG A 79 11.78 -3.12 12.95
CA ARG A 79 10.79 -4.14 12.56
C ARG A 79 9.39 -3.73 12.96
N GLU A 80 9.21 -3.13 14.13
CA GLU A 80 7.91 -2.62 14.57
C GLU A 80 7.44 -1.46 13.69
N GLU A 81 8.33 -0.53 13.33
CA GLU A 81 8.05 0.54 12.36
C GLU A 81 7.66 -0.03 10.98
N ALA A 82 8.36 -1.05 10.50
CA ALA A 82 8.00 -1.75 9.26
C ALA A 82 6.61 -2.41 9.37
N ARG A 83 6.33 -3.07 10.50
CA ARG A 83 5.02 -3.69 10.77
C ARG A 83 3.90 -2.66 10.73
N GLN A 84 4.09 -1.50 11.37
CA GLN A 84 3.11 -0.41 11.36
C GLN A 84 2.89 0.18 9.95
N LEU A 85 3.88 0.11 9.05
CA LEU A 85 3.73 0.42 7.62
C LEU A 85 3.00 -0.68 6.81
N GLY A 86 2.50 -1.73 7.46
CA GLY A 86 1.87 -2.88 6.80
C GLY A 86 2.87 -3.81 6.10
N LEU A 87 4.15 -3.73 6.47
CA LEU A 87 5.22 -4.59 5.96
C LEU A 87 5.39 -5.77 6.93
N LEU A 88 4.59 -6.81 6.74
CA LEU A 88 4.65 -8.03 7.55
C LEU A 88 5.86 -8.88 7.12
N LEU A 89 7.03 -8.53 7.66
CA LEU A 89 8.31 -9.14 7.29
C LEU A 89 8.44 -10.57 7.80
N THR A 90 8.86 -11.46 6.93
CA THR A 90 9.50 -12.74 7.29
C THR A 90 10.98 -12.47 7.51
N PRO A 91 11.59 -12.98 8.61
CA PRO A 91 13.04 -12.92 8.84
C PRO A 91 13.82 -13.43 7.63
N GLU A 92 15.11 -13.07 7.52
CA GLU A 92 15.97 -13.22 6.33
C GLU A 92 15.44 -14.19 5.28
N ALA A 93 15.16 -13.68 4.06
CA ALA A 93 14.58 -14.49 3.00
C ALA A 93 15.43 -15.75 2.72
N GLU A 94 15.00 -16.89 3.27
CA GLU A 94 15.64 -18.20 3.12
C GLU A 94 15.42 -18.75 1.71
N ALA A 95 14.24 -18.48 1.14
CA ALA A 95 13.90 -18.83 -0.23
C ALA A 95 14.45 -17.79 -1.23
N VAL A 96 14.74 -18.25 -2.45
CA VAL A 96 15.23 -17.42 -3.56
C VAL A 96 14.14 -16.41 -3.96
N PRO A 97 14.35 -15.09 -3.80
CA PRO A 97 13.32 -14.12 -4.11
C PRO A 97 13.00 -14.04 -5.60
N THR A 98 11.71 -13.97 -5.92
CA THR A 98 11.20 -13.66 -7.26
C THR A 98 11.65 -12.26 -7.70
N LEU A 99 11.70 -11.33 -6.76
CA LEU A 99 12.25 -10.00 -6.92
C LEU A 99 12.98 -9.60 -5.63
N CYS A 100 14.21 -9.11 -5.77
CA CYS A 100 14.91 -8.37 -4.73
C CYS A 100 14.99 -6.89 -5.11
N VAL A 101 14.58 -6.00 -4.20
CA VAL A 101 14.75 -4.55 -4.34
C VAL A 101 16.00 -4.12 -3.57
N GLU A 102 16.89 -3.36 -4.20
CA GLU A 102 18.13 -2.92 -3.56
C GLU A 102 18.51 -1.50 -3.99
N ALA A 103 19.30 -0.82 -3.16
CA ALA A 103 19.91 0.44 -3.56
C ALA A 103 21.20 0.18 -4.36
N ARG A 104 21.37 0.88 -5.48
CA ARG A 104 22.50 0.73 -6.40
C ARG A 104 23.84 0.78 -5.69
N ASP A 105 24.05 1.77 -4.82
CA ASP A 105 25.31 2.00 -4.11
C ASP A 105 25.65 0.88 -3.11
N TYR A 106 24.66 0.08 -2.72
CA TYR A 106 24.78 -0.99 -1.73
C TYR A 106 24.60 -2.38 -2.33
N ALA A 107 24.55 -2.51 -3.65
CA ALA A 107 24.40 -3.79 -4.34
C ALA A 107 25.48 -4.82 -3.92
N TYR A 108 26.67 -4.36 -3.53
CA TYR A 108 27.75 -5.22 -3.04
C TYR A 108 27.40 -6.03 -1.79
N LEU A 109 26.45 -5.56 -0.97
CA LEU A 109 25.99 -6.24 0.25
C LEU A 109 25.14 -7.48 -0.06
N SER A 110 24.44 -7.45 -1.19
CA SER A 110 23.54 -8.52 -1.57
C SER A 110 24.14 -9.37 -2.68
N ARG A 111 25.02 -8.86 -3.56
CA ARG A 111 25.35 -9.42 -4.90
C ARG A 111 25.55 -10.93 -5.02
N SER A 112 26.05 -11.62 -3.99
CA SER A 112 26.28 -13.06 -4.00
C SER A 112 25.03 -13.89 -3.70
N ARG A 113 23.96 -13.28 -3.18
CA ARG A 113 22.72 -13.96 -2.80
C ARG A 113 21.89 -14.33 -4.06
N PRO A 114 21.34 -15.55 -4.17
CA PRO A 114 20.52 -15.94 -5.32
C PRO A 114 19.19 -15.15 -5.36
N ARG A 115 18.75 -14.78 -6.57
CA ARG A 115 17.45 -14.12 -6.84
C ARG A 115 17.06 -14.30 -8.30
N ALA A 116 15.76 -14.23 -8.62
CA ALA A 116 15.29 -14.31 -10.00
C ALA A 116 15.38 -12.95 -10.73
N LYS A 117 15.01 -11.86 -10.05
CA LYS A 117 15.07 -10.49 -10.60
C LYS A 117 15.57 -9.49 -9.56
N THR A 118 16.13 -8.39 -10.03
CA THR A 118 16.54 -7.26 -9.18
C THR A 118 15.88 -5.97 -9.66
N LEU A 119 15.29 -5.22 -8.73
CA LEU A 119 14.95 -3.82 -8.93
C LEU A 119 16.03 -2.96 -8.28
N VAL A 120 16.90 -2.39 -9.11
CA VAL A 120 17.96 -1.48 -8.66
C VAL A 120 17.41 -0.08 -8.51
N CYS A 121 17.39 0.42 -7.27
CA CYS A 121 16.90 1.75 -6.91
C CYS A 121 18.04 2.77 -6.81
N GLY A 122 17.75 4.01 -7.14
CA GLY A 122 18.59 5.13 -6.71
C GLY A 122 18.36 5.47 -5.25
N ARG A 123 19.25 6.28 -4.70
CA ARG A 123 19.29 6.71 -3.31
C ARG A 123 18.12 7.64 -2.96
N LEU A 124 17.76 7.69 -1.67
CA LEU A 124 16.82 8.68 -1.14
C LEU A 124 17.53 9.59 -0.12
N PHE A 125 17.85 10.81 -0.55
CA PHE A 125 18.54 11.82 0.25
C PHE A 125 17.56 12.73 1.00
N GLY A 126 18.08 13.48 1.99
CA GLY A 126 17.30 14.49 2.72
C GLY A 126 16.29 13.91 3.70
N THR A 127 16.57 12.72 4.23
CA THR A 127 15.73 12.01 5.20
C THR A 127 16.20 12.18 6.64
N GLU A 128 17.27 12.96 6.86
CA GLU A 128 17.88 13.19 8.16
C GLU A 128 16.87 13.85 9.12
N GLY A 129 16.82 13.37 10.37
CA GLY A 129 15.89 13.85 11.38
C GLY A 129 14.42 13.42 11.21
N LEU A 130 14.09 12.65 10.17
CA LEU A 130 12.74 12.11 9.98
C LEU A 130 12.62 10.71 10.59
N SER A 131 11.78 10.59 11.62
CA SER A 131 11.43 9.30 12.24
C SER A 131 10.12 8.76 11.67
N ILE A 132 10.12 7.48 11.26
CA ILE A 132 8.91 6.79 10.82
C ILE A 132 7.85 6.80 11.92
N THR A 133 8.24 6.60 13.18
CA THR A 133 7.34 6.67 14.34
C THR A 133 6.53 7.98 14.38
N PHE A 134 7.17 9.15 14.23
CA PHE A 134 6.45 10.43 14.22
C PHE A 134 5.57 10.59 12.97
N LEU A 135 6.08 10.21 11.80
CA LEU A 135 5.30 10.28 10.56
C LEU A 135 4.02 9.42 10.63
N LEU A 136 4.09 8.25 11.26
CA LEU A 136 2.93 7.36 11.45
C LEU A 136 1.86 8.02 12.33
N LEU A 137 2.26 8.71 13.39
CA LEU A 137 1.34 9.42 14.28
C LEU A 137 0.55 10.51 13.54
N ASP A 138 1.20 11.23 12.64
CA ASP A 138 0.65 12.39 11.93
C ASP A 138 -0.12 12.02 10.66
N PHE A 139 0.42 11.10 9.86
CA PHE A 139 -0.09 10.82 8.51
C PHE A 139 -0.69 9.42 8.33
N GLY A 140 -0.25 8.44 9.14
CA GLY A 140 -0.61 7.03 8.96
C GLY A 140 0.19 6.34 7.87
N ALA A 141 0.09 5.00 7.85
CA ALA A 141 0.92 4.14 7.02
C ALA A 141 0.69 4.34 5.53
N ASP A 142 -0.57 4.41 5.08
CA ASP A 142 -0.89 4.54 3.66
C ASP A 142 -0.35 5.85 3.07
N ALA A 143 -0.44 6.95 3.81
CA ALA A 143 0.07 8.23 3.35
C ALA A 143 1.60 8.21 3.20
N ILE A 144 2.32 7.59 4.13
CA ILE A 144 3.77 7.42 4.04
C ILE A 144 4.14 6.54 2.84
N ARG A 145 3.47 5.39 2.65
CA ARG A 145 3.71 4.50 1.52
C ARG A 145 3.51 5.21 0.19
N ILE A 146 2.40 5.95 0.05
CA ILE A 146 2.11 6.77 -1.13
C ILE A 146 3.21 7.80 -1.34
N ALA A 147 3.60 8.56 -0.31
CA ALA A 147 4.65 9.57 -0.44
C ALA A 147 5.98 8.96 -0.92
N LEU A 148 6.42 7.85 -0.32
CA LEU A 148 7.65 7.15 -0.71
C LEU A 148 7.63 6.64 -2.16
N LEU A 149 6.48 6.12 -2.62
CA LEU A 149 6.30 5.63 -3.98
C LEU A 149 6.11 6.76 -5.00
N PHE A 150 5.56 7.90 -4.58
CA PHE A 150 5.26 9.04 -5.44
C PHE A 150 6.43 10.02 -5.62
N GLN A 151 7.50 9.89 -4.83
CA GLN A 151 8.71 10.71 -4.98
C GLN A 151 9.28 10.74 -6.41
N GLY A 152 9.12 9.64 -7.17
CA GLY A 152 9.59 9.56 -8.55
C GLY A 152 9.95 8.14 -8.99
N PRO A 153 10.65 8.00 -10.14
CA PRO A 153 11.11 6.72 -10.64
C PRO A 153 12.00 5.98 -9.62
N PRO A 154 11.78 4.67 -9.38
CA PRO A 154 12.59 3.88 -8.44
C PRO A 154 14.09 3.99 -8.67
N GLN A 155 14.52 3.99 -9.94
CA GLN A 155 15.91 3.91 -10.37
C GLN A 155 16.68 5.24 -10.26
N LYS A 156 15.99 6.36 -10.01
CA LYS A 156 16.63 7.67 -9.89
C LYS A 156 17.02 7.94 -8.44
N ASP A 157 18.10 8.70 -8.27
CA ASP A 157 18.41 9.33 -7.01
C ASP A 157 17.41 10.46 -6.78
N LEU A 158 16.83 10.49 -5.58
CA LEU A 158 15.76 11.41 -5.21
C LEU A 158 16.12 12.12 -3.93
N ARG A 159 15.63 13.35 -3.78
CA ARG A 159 15.53 14.01 -2.48
C ARG A 159 14.11 13.83 -1.95
N PHE A 160 13.98 13.48 -0.69
CA PHE A 160 12.68 13.35 -0.05
C PHE A 160 11.99 14.73 -0.01
N ASN A 161 10.72 14.76 -0.41
CA ASN A 161 9.87 15.94 -0.40
C ASN A 161 8.77 15.73 0.65
N PRO A 162 8.89 16.32 1.85
CA PRO A 162 7.89 16.17 2.90
C PRO A 162 6.49 16.64 2.50
N GLU A 163 6.35 17.56 1.54
CA GLU A 163 5.05 18.06 1.09
C GLU A 163 4.18 16.95 0.47
N LEU A 164 4.80 15.88 -0.06
CA LEU A 164 4.07 14.73 -0.61
C LEU A 164 3.30 13.97 0.48
N LEU A 165 3.69 14.04 1.75
CA LEU A 165 2.94 13.45 2.86
C LEU A 165 1.56 14.10 3.01
N GLY A 166 1.49 15.42 2.93
CA GLY A 166 0.22 16.16 3.01
C GLY A 166 -0.70 15.85 1.82
N GLY A 167 -0.13 15.75 0.62
CA GLY A 167 -0.87 15.32 -0.58
C GLY A 167 -1.41 13.89 -0.46
N ALA A 168 -0.56 12.97 -0.01
CA ALA A 168 -0.91 11.57 0.20
C ALA A 168 -2.01 11.40 1.25
N PHE A 169 -1.91 12.08 2.39
CA PHE A 169 -2.93 12.07 3.42
C PHE A 169 -4.28 12.58 2.89
N ARG A 170 -4.30 13.69 2.14
CA ARG A 170 -5.53 14.19 1.52
C ARG A 170 -6.12 13.20 0.52
N PHE A 171 -5.29 12.46 -0.21
CA PHE A 171 -5.74 11.42 -1.11
C PHE A 171 -6.38 10.23 -0.37
N VAL A 172 -5.77 9.74 0.71
CA VAL A 172 -6.37 8.71 1.59
C VAL A 172 -7.72 9.18 2.13
N GLN A 173 -7.80 10.42 2.65
CA GLN A 173 -9.06 11.01 3.09
C GLN A 173 -10.07 11.14 1.94
N ARG A 174 -9.62 11.42 0.70
CA ARG A 174 -10.51 11.50 -0.46
C ARG A 174 -11.12 10.12 -0.79
N LEU A 175 -10.32 9.06 -0.80
CA LEU A 175 -10.79 7.69 -1.04
C LEU A 175 -11.86 7.28 -0.03
N TRP A 176 -11.59 7.53 1.25
CA TRP A 176 -12.56 7.26 2.32
C TRP A 176 -13.87 8.02 2.13
N ARG A 177 -13.78 9.28 1.69
CA ARG A 177 -14.96 10.09 1.39
C ARG A 177 -15.75 9.56 0.20
N LEU A 178 -15.08 9.10 -0.86
CA LEU A 178 -15.72 8.49 -2.03
C LEU A 178 -16.53 7.25 -1.63
N GLY A 179 -16.00 6.39 -0.76
CA GLY A 179 -16.73 5.21 -0.27
C GLY A 179 -17.99 5.54 0.52
N GLN A 180 -17.96 6.58 1.35
CA GLN A 180 -19.13 7.01 2.13
C GLN A 180 -20.24 7.64 1.29
N THR A 181 -19.92 8.17 0.11
CA THR A 181 -20.89 8.81 -0.79
C THR A 181 -21.21 7.95 -2.01
N ALA A 182 -20.71 6.71 -2.03
CA ALA A 182 -20.94 5.82 -3.16
C ALA A 182 -22.40 5.34 -3.16
N ALA A 183 -23.02 5.32 -4.33
CA ALA A 183 -24.40 4.86 -4.51
C ALA A 183 -24.46 3.65 -5.47
N PRO A 184 -25.53 2.84 -5.45
CA PRO A 184 -25.71 1.78 -6.44
C PRO A 184 -25.65 2.31 -7.88
N GLY A 185 -25.00 1.55 -8.76
CA GLY A 185 -24.89 1.91 -10.17
C GLY A 185 -23.76 1.16 -10.87
N ARG A 186 -23.66 1.35 -12.20
CA ARG A 186 -22.67 0.69 -13.05
C ARG A 186 -21.25 1.18 -12.77
N GLU A 187 -20.26 0.32 -13.05
CA GLU A 187 -18.85 0.72 -13.04
C GLU A 187 -18.57 1.75 -14.14
N GLU A 188 -17.79 2.79 -13.83
CA GLU A 188 -17.40 3.83 -14.79
C GLU A 188 -15.88 4.00 -14.83
N GLY A 189 -15.25 3.80 -16.00
CA GLY A 189 -13.85 4.14 -16.27
C GLY A 189 -12.78 3.28 -15.59
N ILE A 190 -13.15 2.30 -14.77
CA ILE A 190 -12.18 1.44 -14.04
C ILE A 190 -11.43 0.50 -14.99
N LYS A 191 -12.07 0.01 -16.06
CA LYS A 191 -11.42 -0.86 -17.04
C LYS A 191 -10.26 -0.14 -17.74
N GLU A 192 -10.49 1.06 -18.21
CA GLU A 192 -9.48 1.91 -18.87
C GLU A 192 -8.38 2.29 -17.88
N LEU A 193 -8.76 2.71 -16.66
CA LEU A 193 -7.81 3.04 -15.59
C LEU A 193 -6.92 1.84 -15.23
N ARG A 194 -7.49 0.63 -15.17
CA ARG A 194 -6.75 -0.59 -14.91
C ARG A 194 -5.72 -0.86 -16.00
N ALA A 195 -6.11 -0.75 -17.27
CA ALA A 195 -5.19 -0.94 -18.39
C ALA A 195 -4.04 0.07 -18.33
N GLU A 196 -4.33 1.34 -18.11
CA GLU A 196 -3.33 2.41 -17.99
C GLU A 196 -2.39 2.18 -16.80
N ALA A 197 -2.92 1.85 -15.62
CA ALA A 197 -2.13 1.60 -14.42
C ALA A 197 -1.23 0.36 -14.58
N THR A 198 -1.75 -0.73 -15.15
CA THR A 198 -0.99 -1.95 -15.43
C THR A 198 0.16 -1.67 -16.40
N GLN A 199 -0.10 -0.98 -17.51
CA GLN A 199 0.94 -0.62 -18.48
C GLN A 199 2.07 0.19 -17.84
N ARG A 200 1.73 1.14 -16.96
CA ARG A 200 2.72 1.95 -16.23
C ARG A 200 3.52 1.12 -15.23
N LEU A 201 2.90 0.17 -14.54
CA LEU A 201 3.57 -0.73 -13.59
C LEU A 201 4.52 -1.70 -14.28
N GLU A 202 4.10 -2.30 -15.40
CA GLU A 202 4.93 -3.15 -16.25
C GLU A 202 6.13 -2.39 -16.81
N GLY A 203 5.94 -1.11 -17.15
CA GLY A 203 7.01 -0.20 -17.54
C GLY A 203 7.91 0.27 -16.39
N GLY A 204 7.75 -0.25 -15.17
CA GLY A 204 8.57 0.12 -14.01
C GLY A 204 8.32 1.54 -13.49
N LYS A 205 7.13 2.11 -13.74
CA LYS A 205 6.76 3.49 -13.40
C LYS A 205 5.62 3.56 -12.36
N PRO A 206 5.80 3.00 -11.14
CA PRO A 206 4.74 2.96 -10.13
C PRO A 206 4.27 4.36 -9.69
N HIS A 207 5.17 5.34 -9.63
CA HIS A 207 4.82 6.75 -9.37
C HIS A 207 3.82 7.31 -10.39
N THR A 208 3.98 6.98 -11.67
CA THR A 208 3.01 7.41 -12.70
C THR A 208 1.72 6.61 -12.66
N ALA A 209 1.75 5.32 -12.32
CA ALA A 209 0.53 4.54 -12.12
C ALA A 209 -0.32 5.15 -10.99
N LEU A 210 0.34 5.47 -9.87
CA LEU A 210 -0.28 6.18 -8.75
C LEU A 210 -0.81 7.56 -9.15
N ALA A 211 -0.11 8.31 -10.00
CA ALA A 211 -0.61 9.58 -10.55
C ALA A 211 -1.94 9.42 -11.31
N ALA A 212 -2.09 8.37 -12.14
CA ALA A 212 -3.34 8.09 -12.83
C ALA A 212 -4.47 7.78 -11.85
N LEU A 213 -4.23 6.93 -10.84
CA LEU A 213 -5.21 6.59 -9.82
C LEU A 213 -5.67 7.82 -9.03
N MET A 214 -4.74 8.67 -8.61
CA MET A 214 -5.02 9.93 -7.91
C MET A 214 -5.81 10.92 -8.78
N GLY A 215 -5.42 11.05 -10.05
CA GLY A 215 -6.11 11.89 -11.02
C GLY A 215 -7.53 11.43 -11.31
N PHE A 216 -7.75 10.12 -11.42
CA PHE A 216 -9.08 9.53 -11.57
C PHE A 216 -9.95 9.79 -10.35
N ALA A 217 -9.46 9.46 -9.15
CA ALA A 217 -10.20 9.67 -7.90
C ALA A 217 -10.60 11.14 -7.66
N SER A 218 -9.76 12.08 -8.11
CA SER A 218 -10.02 13.52 -7.95
C SER A 218 -11.17 14.01 -8.83
N LYS A 219 -11.45 13.33 -9.95
CA LYS A 219 -12.56 13.68 -10.88
C LYS A 219 -13.91 13.10 -10.46
N LEU A 220 -13.91 12.07 -9.62
CA LEU A 220 -15.13 11.48 -9.09
C LEU A 220 -15.83 12.48 -8.16
N HIS A 221 -17.16 12.55 -8.20
CA HIS A 221 -17.96 13.38 -7.30
C HIS A 221 -18.98 12.53 -6.55
N GLN A 222 -19.90 11.89 -7.29
CA GLN A 222 -20.89 10.93 -6.80
C GLN A 222 -20.65 9.58 -7.49
N PRO A 223 -19.59 8.84 -7.11
CA PRO A 223 -19.25 7.60 -7.78
C PRO A 223 -20.25 6.49 -7.44
N THR A 224 -20.30 5.46 -8.28
CA THR A 224 -21.03 4.24 -7.94
C THR A 224 -20.21 3.35 -6.99
N THR A 225 -20.88 2.52 -6.20
CA THR A 225 -20.24 1.52 -5.33
C THR A 225 -19.28 0.64 -6.13
N SER A 226 -19.68 0.20 -7.32
CA SER A 226 -18.83 -0.59 -8.22
C SER A 226 -17.56 0.16 -8.64
N THR A 227 -17.67 1.46 -8.98
CA THR A 227 -16.52 2.29 -9.33
C THR A 227 -15.56 2.47 -8.16
N VAL A 228 -16.06 2.71 -6.93
CA VAL A 228 -15.19 2.86 -5.75
C VAL A 228 -14.54 1.53 -5.39
N THR A 229 -15.26 0.41 -5.46
CA THR A 229 -14.71 -0.94 -5.27
C THR A 229 -13.59 -1.23 -6.28
N GLY A 230 -13.81 -0.92 -7.55
CA GLY A 230 -12.82 -1.05 -8.61
C GLY A 230 -11.55 -0.22 -8.36
N LEU A 231 -11.74 1.05 -7.96
CA LEU A 231 -10.64 1.96 -7.61
C LEU A 231 -9.88 1.49 -6.36
N ALA A 232 -10.58 1.07 -5.31
CA ALA A 232 -9.96 0.54 -4.09
C ALA A 232 -9.09 -0.68 -4.41
N GLY A 233 -9.58 -1.60 -5.27
CA GLY A 233 -8.79 -2.75 -5.73
C GLY A 233 -7.52 -2.36 -6.51
N LEU A 234 -7.53 -1.25 -7.26
CA LEU A 234 -6.35 -0.74 -7.96
C LEU A 234 -5.37 -0.02 -7.04
N VAL A 235 -5.87 0.64 -6.00
CA VAL A 235 -5.06 1.36 -5.01
C VAL A 235 -4.45 0.43 -3.96
N ALA A 236 -5.05 -0.74 -3.70
CA ALA A 236 -4.64 -1.67 -2.64
C ALA A 236 -3.13 -2.01 -2.59
N PRO A 237 -2.40 -2.18 -3.70
CA PRO A 237 -0.95 -2.40 -3.64
C PRO A 237 -0.16 -1.21 -3.07
N PHE A 238 -0.67 0.01 -3.22
CA PHE A 238 -0.05 1.26 -2.78
C PHE A 238 -0.47 1.64 -1.35
N ALA A 239 -1.79 1.64 -1.11
CA ALA A 239 -2.41 2.04 0.15
C ALA A 239 -3.33 0.91 0.66
N PRO A 240 -2.75 -0.18 1.18
CA PRO A 240 -3.48 -1.39 1.49
C PRO A 240 -4.49 -1.25 2.62
N PHE A 241 -4.30 -0.29 3.55
CA PHE A 241 -5.18 -0.16 4.70
C PHE A 241 -6.53 0.44 4.33
N VAL A 242 -6.54 1.64 3.74
CA VAL A 242 -7.76 2.33 3.31
C VAL A 242 -8.47 1.56 2.22
N ALA A 243 -7.73 0.98 1.28
CA ALA A 243 -8.32 0.16 0.22
C ALA A 243 -9.02 -1.07 0.81
N GLY A 244 -8.38 -1.76 1.75
CA GLY A 244 -9.00 -2.88 2.46
C GLY A 244 -10.27 -2.43 3.19
N THR A 245 -10.18 -1.44 4.08
CA THR A 245 -11.34 -0.97 4.84
C THR A 245 -12.51 -0.58 3.93
N LEU A 246 -12.24 0.06 2.78
CA LEU A 246 -13.25 0.38 1.78
C LEU A 246 -13.90 -0.88 1.20
N LEU A 247 -13.10 -1.86 0.77
CA LEU A 247 -13.62 -3.10 0.20
C LEU A 247 -14.53 -3.86 1.18
N ASP A 248 -14.17 -3.95 2.46
CA ASP A 248 -15.04 -4.59 3.47
C ASP A 248 -16.34 -3.79 3.65
N SER A 249 -16.23 -2.47 3.79
CA SER A 249 -17.40 -1.62 4.05
C SER A 249 -18.41 -1.64 2.90
N LEU A 250 -17.94 -1.67 1.66
CA LEU A 250 -18.77 -1.66 0.46
C LEU A 250 -19.35 -3.05 0.15
N ALA A 251 -18.71 -4.13 0.61
CA ALA A 251 -19.23 -5.49 0.47
C ALA A 251 -20.44 -5.77 1.38
N ILE A 252 -20.56 -5.06 2.52
CA ILE A 252 -21.67 -5.22 3.49
C ILE A 252 -22.91 -4.41 3.10
N ALA A 253 -22.74 -3.31 2.36
CA ALA A 253 -23.82 -2.41 1.93
C ALA A 253 -24.96 -3.00 1.06
N PRO A 254 -24.88 -4.19 0.41
CA PRO A 254 -25.99 -4.69 -0.41
C PRO A 254 -27.22 -5.21 0.37
N PHE A 255 -27.19 -5.34 1.70
CA PHE A 255 -28.21 -6.10 2.44
C PHE A 255 -29.12 -5.27 3.39
N GLN A 256 -29.10 -3.95 3.34
CA GLN A 256 -29.99 -3.10 4.16
C GLN A 256 -30.82 -2.17 3.28
N ASP A 257 -31.65 -2.76 2.42
CA ASP A 257 -32.80 -2.11 1.79
C ASP A 257 -33.80 -3.20 1.36
N ASP A 258 -34.27 -4.01 2.31
CA ASP A 258 -35.57 -4.67 2.20
C ASP A 258 -36.06 -5.09 3.59
N GLN A 259 -37.38 -5.10 3.80
CA GLN A 259 -38.10 -5.18 5.09
C GLN A 259 -38.40 -3.83 5.76
N GLY A 260 -38.78 -2.85 4.94
CA GLY A 260 -39.71 -1.79 5.35
C GLY A 260 -41.10 -2.38 5.60
N TRP A 261 -41.38 -2.67 6.87
CA TRP A 261 -42.65 -2.38 7.56
C TRP A 261 -43.92 -2.39 6.70
N ASN A 262 -44.58 -3.55 6.56
CA ASN A 262 -46.00 -3.55 6.26
C ASN A 262 -46.70 -4.76 6.89
N ASN A 263 -47.29 -4.54 8.06
CA ASN A 263 -48.47 -5.26 8.52
C ASN A 263 -49.25 -4.31 9.43
N GLY A 264 -49.97 -3.38 8.79
CA GLY A 264 -51.08 -2.70 9.43
C GLY A 264 -52.14 -3.74 9.81
N ARG A 265 -52.31 -3.95 11.11
CA ARG A 265 -53.54 -4.49 11.68
C ARG A 265 -54.67 -3.52 11.38
N ALA A 266 -55.65 -3.96 10.59
CA ALA A 266 -56.97 -3.37 10.56
C ALA A 266 -57.93 -4.39 11.16
N ASP A 267 -58.07 -4.36 12.48
CA ASP A 267 -59.26 -4.81 13.19
C ASP A 267 -60.02 -3.54 13.58
N GLY A 268 -61.25 -3.39 13.09
CA GLY A 268 -62.13 -2.23 13.35
C GLY A 268 -63.22 -2.09 12.31
#